data_AF-A0A942VC83-F1
#
_entry.id   AF-A0A942VC83-F1
#
_cell.length_a   1.000
_cell.length_b   1.000
_cell.length_c   1.000
_cell.angle_alpha   90.00
_cell.angle_beta   90.00
_cell.angle_gamma   90.00
#
_symmetry.space_group_name_H-M   'P 1'
#
loop_
_entity.id
_entity.type
_entity.pdbx_description
1 polymer ?
#
loop_
_entity_poly.entity_id
_entity_poly.type
_entity_poly.pdbx_seq_one_letter_code
_entity_poly.pdbx_strand_id
1 'polypeptide(L)'
;MRLKAHHILRERLAPLLVEERLKRNLQPAQIALVCDLSLDTINQIEVGGAMSFKKYLRLLRYYNKKIKLELVDYDTPVQTMRPA
;
A
#
# COMPACT_ATOMS: atom_id res chain seq x y z
N MET A 1 -15.84 -12.98 -12.96
CA MET A 1 -14.66 -13.18 -12.08
C MET A 1 -13.99 -11.84 -11.75
N ARG A 2 -14.42 -11.09 -10.73
CA ARG A 2 -13.89 -9.75 -10.41
C ARG A 2 -13.16 -9.61 -9.05
N LEU A 3 -12.92 -10.70 -8.32
CA LEU A 3 -12.56 -10.63 -6.90
C LEU A 3 -11.10 -10.97 -6.50
N LYS A 4 -10.27 -11.55 -7.38
CA LYS A 4 -8.92 -12.02 -6.96
C LYS A 4 -7.79 -11.00 -7.12
N ALA A 5 -7.80 -10.20 -8.17
CA ALA A 5 -6.70 -9.26 -8.47
C ALA A 5 -6.50 -8.19 -7.40
N HIS A 6 -7.60 -7.66 -6.84
CA HIS A 6 -7.53 -6.62 -5.81
C HIS A 6 -6.96 -7.15 -4.48
N HIS A 7 -7.15 -8.42 -4.15
CA HIS A 7 -6.62 -8.99 -2.92
C HIS A 7 -5.09 -9.09 -2.96
N ILE A 8 -4.54 -9.71 -4.00
CA ILE A 8 -3.09 -9.86 -4.19
C ILE A 8 -2.40 -8.49 -4.22
N LEU A 9 -3.01 -7.52 -4.92
CA LEU A 9 -2.47 -6.17 -4.98
C LEU A 9 -2.42 -5.50 -3.59
N ARG A 10 -3.47 -5.65 -2.77
CA ARG A 10 -3.52 -5.05 -1.42
C ARG A 10 -2.49 -5.65 -0.48
N GLU A 11 -2.34 -6.97 -0.49
CA GLU A 11 -1.34 -7.67 0.33
C GLU A 11 0.09 -7.28 -0.05
N ARG A 12 0.37 -7.12 -1.35
CA ARG A 12 1.69 -6.69 -1.83
C ARG A 12 1.96 -5.22 -1.55
N LEU A 13 0.94 -4.37 -1.59
CA LEU A 13 1.07 -2.92 -1.41
C LEU A 13 1.21 -2.53 0.07
N ALA A 14 0.54 -3.26 0.98
CA ALA A 14 0.53 -2.99 2.41
C ALA A 14 1.94 -2.82 3.03
N PRO A 15 2.89 -3.77 2.90
CA PRO A 15 4.23 -3.62 3.47
C PRO A 15 4.99 -2.43 2.86
N LEU A 16 4.81 -2.15 1.57
CA LEU A 16 5.45 -1.01 0.90
C LEU A 16 4.95 0.33 1.43
N LEU A 17 3.65 0.43 1.76
CA LEU A 17 3.07 1.63 2.36
C LEU A 17 3.55 1.84 3.80
N VAL A 18 3.69 0.76 4.57
CA VAL A 18 4.27 0.79 5.93
C VAL A 18 5.72 1.27 5.86
N GLU A 19 6.52 0.72 4.95
CA GLU A 19 7.90 1.17 4.74
C GLU A 19 7.97 2.66 4.39
N GLU A 20 7.12 3.15 3.48
CA GLU A 20 7.11 4.57 3.13
C GLU A 20 6.72 5.47 4.30
N ARG A 21 5.80 5.02 5.17
CA ARG A 21 5.46 5.72 6.41
C ARG A 21 6.67 5.78 7.35
N LEU A 22 7.32 4.64 7.60
CA LEU A 22 8.45 4.52 8.51
C LEU A 22 9.67 5.32 8.00
N LYS A 23 9.97 5.26 6.70
CA LYS A 23 11.04 6.05 6.05
C LYS A 23 10.86 7.56 6.26
N ARG A 24 9.62 8.03 6.40
CA ARG A 24 9.28 9.45 6.61
C ARG A 24 9.02 9.79 8.08
N ASN A 25 9.16 8.83 8.98
CA ASN A 25 8.88 8.95 10.41
C ASN A 25 7.48 9.52 10.71
N LEU A 26 6.47 9.10 9.93
CA LEU A 26 5.10 9.57 10.06
C LEU A 26 4.28 8.68 10.98
N GLN A 27 3.46 9.29 11.82
CA GLN A 27 2.51 8.57 12.66
C GLN A 27 1.21 8.28 11.88
N PRO A 28 0.61 7.08 12.05
CA PRO A 28 -0.66 6.74 11.38
C PRO A 28 -1.76 7.79 11.58
N ALA A 29 -1.86 8.38 12.77
CA ALA A 29 -2.84 9.42 13.08
C ALA A 29 -2.64 10.72 12.27
N GLN A 30 -1.38 11.10 11.99
CA GLN A 30 -1.08 12.27 11.16
C GLN A 30 -1.50 12.04 9.70
N ILE A 31 -1.22 10.84 9.18
CA ILE A 31 -1.59 10.46 7.82
C ILE A 31 -3.12 10.41 7.68
N ALA A 32 -3.80 9.83 8.67
CA ALA A 32 -5.26 9.78 8.75
C ALA A 32 -5.86 11.20 8.59
N LEU A 33 -5.33 12.16 9.36
CA LEU A 33 -5.78 13.55 9.31
C LEU A 33 -5.57 14.19 7.93
N VAL A 34 -4.35 14.10 7.37
CA VAL A 34 -4.01 14.77 6.10
C VAL A 34 -4.70 14.11 4.89
N CYS A 35 -4.88 12.80 4.93
CA CYS A 35 -5.54 12.05 3.86
C CYS A 35 -7.07 12.07 3.97
N ASP A 36 -7.63 12.68 5.01
CA ASP A 36 -9.06 12.65 5.31
C ASP A 36 -9.57 11.19 5.37
N LEU A 37 -8.90 10.38 6.19
CA LEU A 37 -9.20 8.98 6.45
C LEU A 37 -9.28 8.75 7.96
N SER A 38 -10.03 7.72 8.39
CA SER A 38 -10.00 7.31 9.79
C SER A 38 -8.69 6.59 10.12
N LEU A 39 -8.25 6.66 11.39
CA LEU A 39 -7.10 5.89 11.87
C LEU A 39 -7.29 4.39 11.63
N ASP A 40 -8.50 3.88 11.85
CA ASP A 40 -8.86 2.49 11.55
C ASP A 40 -8.65 2.17 10.05
N THR A 41 -9.03 3.09 9.14
CA THR A 41 -8.77 2.90 7.71
C THR A 41 -7.28 2.80 7.39
N ILE A 42 -6.42 3.59 8.05
CA ILE A 42 -4.97 3.50 7.88
C ILE A 42 -4.47 2.14 8.37
N ASN A 43 -4.87 1.73 9.57
CA ASN A 43 -4.48 0.44 10.13
C ASN A 43 -4.92 -0.73 9.24
N GLN A 44 -6.15 -0.69 8.71
CA GLN A 44 -6.65 -1.68 7.77
C GLN A 44 -5.85 -1.70 6.46
N ILE A 45 -5.44 -0.54 5.94
CA ILE A 45 -4.60 -0.46 4.74
C ILE A 45 -3.22 -1.09 5.00
N GLU A 46 -2.61 -0.80 6.15
CA GLU A 46 -1.28 -1.30 6.53
C GLU A 46 -1.21 -2.82 6.73
N VAL A 47 -2.35 -3.48 6.96
CA VAL A 47 -2.45 -4.95 7.03
C VAL A 47 -3.01 -5.60 5.75
N GLY A 48 -3.23 -4.83 4.68
CA GLY A 48 -3.78 -5.35 3.42
C GLY A 48 -5.29 -5.65 3.48
N GLY A 49 -6.01 -5.03 4.42
CA GLY A 49 -7.43 -5.21 4.68
C GLY A 49 -8.32 -4.89 3.47
N ALA A 50 -9.53 -5.44 3.48
CA ALA A 50 -10.43 -5.39 2.34
C ALA A 50 -11.10 -3.99 2.16
N MET A 51 -10.33 -3.00 1.72
CA MET A 51 -10.81 -1.63 1.51
C MET A 51 -10.96 -1.25 0.03
N SER A 52 -11.70 -0.15 -0.21
CA SER A 52 -11.84 0.41 -1.54
C SER A 52 -10.50 0.92 -2.06
N PHE A 53 -10.21 0.65 -3.33
CA PHE A 53 -8.93 1.04 -3.92
C PHE A 53 -8.70 2.56 -3.95
N LYS A 54 -9.79 3.36 -3.95
CA LYS A 54 -9.74 4.82 -3.84
C LYS A 54 -9.03 5.29 -2.55
N LYS A 55 -9.20 4.57 -1.43
CA LYS A 55 -8.52 4.87 -0.16
C LYS A 55 -7.01 4.62 -0.26
N TYR A 56 -6.60 3.51 -0.88
CA TYR A 56 -5.19 3.24 -1.18
C TYR A 56 -4.58 4.31 -2.10
N LEU A 57 -5.30 4.74 -3.14
CA LEU A 57 -4.84 5.80 -4.04
C LEU A 57 -4.67 7.16 -3.35
N ARG A 58 -5.52 7.50 -2.37
CA ARG A 58 -5.32 8.69 -1.53
C ARG A 58 -3.97 8.65 -0.82
N LEU A 59 -3.65 7.52 -0.19
CA LEU A 59 -2.35 7.32 0.49
C LEU A 59 -1.17 7.40 -0.47
N LEU A 60 -1.27 6.75 -1.62
CA LEU A 60 -0.23 6.76 -2.64
C LEU A 60 0.03 8.19 -3.15
N ARG A 61 -1.01 8.99 -3.39
CA ARG A 61 -0.87 10.39 -3.77
C ARG A 61 -0.19 11.21 -2.68
N TYR A 62 -0.58 11.01 -1.42
CA TYR A 62 0.08 11.68 -0.29
C TYR A 62 1.57 11.33 -0.21
N TYR A 63 1.94 10.07 -0.45
CA TYR A 63 3.33 9.65 -0.53
C TYR A 63 4.03 10.01 -1.85
N ASN A 64 3.35 10.66 -2.80
CA ASN A 64 3.85 10.92 -4.14
C ASN A 64 4.37 9.64 -4.84
N LYS A 65 3.59 8.56 -4.76
CA LYS A 65 3.87 7.25 -5.36
C LYS A 65 2.77 6.84 -6.34
N LYS A 66 3.11 5.95 -7.27
CA LYS A 66 2.18 5.31 -8.21
C LYS A 66 2.44 3.81 -8.28
N ILE A 67 1.41 3.05 -8.60
CA ILE A 67 1.54 1.61 -8.85
C ILE A 67 1.96 1.41 -10.31
N LYS A 68 2.99 0.59 -10.53
CA LYS A 68 3.41 0.12 -11.84
C LYS A 68 3.08 -1.37 -11.92
N LEU A 69 2.33 -1.77 -12.94
CA LEU A 69 2.06 -3.19 -13.25
C LEU A 69 2.98 -3.56 -14.41
N GLU A 70 3.78 -4.61 -14.22
CA GLU A 70 4.70 -5.14 -15.24
C GLU A 70 4.45 -6.64 -15.39
N LEU A 71 4.49 -7.12 -16.63
CA LEU A 71 4.57 -8.55 -16.91
C LEU A 71 6.06 -8.91 -16.91
N VAL A 72 6.42 -9.88 -16.08
CA VAL A 72 7.78 -10.38 -15.96
C VAL A 72 7.80 -11.85 -16.36
N ASP A 73 8.88 -12.27 -17.02
CA ASP A 73 9.08 -13.66 -17.38
C ASP A 73 9.21 -14.52 -16.11
N TYR A 74 8.73 -15.77 -16.19
CA TYR A 74 8.67 -16.68 -15.05
C TYR A 74 10.02 -16.89 -14.34
N ASP A 75 11.13 -16.77 -15.07
CA ASP A 75 12.48 -16.98 -14.56
C ASP A 75 13.09 -15.73 -13.92
N THR A 76 12.37 -14.60 -13.89
CA THR A 76 12.85 -13.38 -13.25
C THR A 76 12.72 -13.53 -11.73
N PRO A 77 13.81 -13.51 -10.96
CA PRO A 77 13.71 -13.58 -9.50
C PRO A 77 12.93 -12.37 -9.00
N VAL A 78 11.79 -12.63 -8.33
CA VAL A 78 11.01 -11.59 -7.68
C VAL A 78 11.88 -11.00 -6.58
N GLN A 79 12.46 -9.81 -6.83
CA GLN A 79 13.18 -9.06 -5.80
C GLN A 79 12.17 -8.62 -4.73
N THR A 80 11.97 -9.45 -3.72
CA THR A 80 11.43 -9.00 -2.46
C THR A 80 12.50 -8.11 -1.83
N MET A 81 12.36 -6.79 -1.96
CA MET A 81 13.17 -5.86 -1.19
C MET A 81 13.00 -6.23 0.28
N ARG A 82 14.04 -6.81 0.89
CA ARG A 82 14.13 -6.96 2.34
C ARG A 82 14.56 -5.60 2.91
N PRO A 83 13.93 -5.12 4.00
CA PRO A 83 14.50 -4.00 4.73
C PRO A 83 15.85 -4.44 5.32
N ALA A 84 16.85 -3.56 5.17
CA ALA A 84 18.19 -3.71 5.72
C ALA A 84 18.18 -3.57 7.24
#